data_AF-A0A2D5QLN4-F1
#
_entry.id   AF-A0A2D5QLN4-F1
#
_cell.length_a   1.000
_cell.length_b   1.000
_cell.length_c   1.000
_cell.angle_alpha   90.00
_cell.angle_beta   90.00
_cell.angle_gamma   90.00
#
_symmetry.space_group_name_H-M   'P 1'
#
loop_
_entity.id
_entity.type
_entity.pdbx_description
1 polymer ?
#
loop_
_entity_poly.entity_id
_entity_poly.type
_entity_poly.pdbx_seq_one_letter_code
_entity_poly.pdbx_strand_id
1 'polypeptide(L)'
;DDDGDGVLDSEDNCPLTVNPDQEDWNNNGVGDVCGDPKPLSAESITFVDNVYPNPTDDKLRVTLKPGVEVKDLYFIDIGGKKLKPRSINKIQGGLDVNVSNLREGIYLLEVVTDNELNKVKIVIAR
;
A
#
# COMPACT_ATOMS: atom_id res chain seq x y z
N ASP A 1 -9.81 13.26 -20.19
CA ASP A 1 -9.13 11.97 -20.22
C ASP A 1 -7.74 12.20 -20.80
N ASP A 2 -6.96 13.03 -20.10
CA ASP A 2 -5.60 13.39 -20.49
C ASP A 2 -4.61 12.23 -20.23
N ASP A 3 -4.97 11.28 -19.36
CA ASP A 3 -4.17 10.09 -19.04
C ASP A 3 -4.68 8.79 -19.68
N GLY A 4 -5.90 8.77 -20.23
CA GLY A 4 -6.45 7.65 -21.00
C GLY A 4 -7.07 6.55 -20.14
N ASP A 5 -7.51 6.87 -18.92
CA ASP A 5 -8.08 5.92 -17.96
C ASP A 5 -9.60 5.72 -18.12
N GLY A 6 -10.24 6.54 -18.95
CA GLY A 6 -11.67 6.48 -19.26
C GLY A 6 -12.56 7.40 -18.42
N VAL A 7 -11.98 8.23 -17.55
CA VAL A 7 -12.67 9.28 -16.77
C VAL A 7 -12.40 10.66 -17.39
N LEU A 8 -13.40 11.55 -17.38
CA LEU A 8 -13.23 12.91 -17.88
C LEU A 8 -12.44 13.75 -16.86
N ASP A 9 -11.54 14.64 -17.32
CA ASP A 9 -10.64 15.39 -16.42
C ASP A 9 -11.38 16.27 -15.39
N SER A 10 -12.64 16.59 -15.64
CA SER A 10 -13.51 17.33 -14.72
C SER A 10 -14.09 16.49 -13.58
N GLU A 11 -14.10 15.18 -13.73
CA GLU A 11 -14.61 14.18 -12.77
C GLU A 11 -13.48 13.29 -12.22
N ASP A 12 -12.26 13.45 -12.75
CA ASP A 12 -11.08 12.66 -12.43
C ASP A 12 -10.34 13.22 -11.21
N ASN A 13 -10.15 12.38 -10.19
CA ASN A 13 -9.41 12.72 -8.98
C ASN A 13 -7.88 12.69 -9.18
N CYS A 14 -7.40 12.23 -10.35
CA CYS A 14 -6.02 12.26 -10.81
C CYS A 14 -5.89 12.53 -12.32
N PRO A 15 -6.18 13.75 -12.81
CA PRO A 15 -6.27 14.08 -14.25
C PRO A 15 -5.07 13.78 -15.16
N LEU A 16 -3.93 13.38 -14.58
CA LEU A 16 -2.67 13.13 -15.27
C LEU A 16 -2.07 11.77 -14.91
N THR A 17 -2.80 10.88 -14.22
CA THR A 17 -2.25 9.62 -13.71
C THR A 17 -3.31 8.53 -13.67
N VAL A 18 -3.23 7.62 -14.64
CA VAL A 18 -4.20 6.55 -14.90
C VAL A 18 -4.69 5.86 -13.62
N ASN A 19 -5.98 5.99 -13.31
CA ASN A 19 -6.66 5.30 -12.22
C ASN A 19 -8.18 5.12 -12.48
N PRO A 20 -8.57 4.19 -13.37
CA PRO A 20 -9.97 4.02 -13.79
C PRO A 20 -10.96 3.78 -12.64
N ASP A 21 -10.50 3.20 -11.54
CA ASP A 21 -11.31 2.90 -10.35
C ASP A 21 -11.49 4.11 -9.40
N GLN A 22 -10.79 5.22 -9.66
CA GLN A 22 -10.92 6.51 -8.98
C GLN A 22 -10.85 6.38 -7.44
N GLU A 23 -9.97 5.50 -6.95
CA GLU A 23 -9.79 5.27 -5.52
C GLU A 23 -9.34 6.56 -4.81
N ASP A 24 -10.11 6.98 -3.81
CA ASP A 24 -9.80 8.08 -2.87
C ASP A 24 -10.28 7.66 -1.48
N TRP A 25 -9.49 6.83 -0.81
CA TRP A 25 -9.88 6.26 0.48
C TRP A 25 -10.18 7.32 1.54
N ASN A 26 -9.44 8.43 1.50
CA ASN A 26 -9.52 9.48 2.50
C ASN A 26 -10.57 10.55 2.16
N ASN A 27 -11.21 10.45 0.99
CA ASN A 27 -12.29 11.32 0.50
C ASN A 27 -11.89 12.81 0.46
N ASN A 28 -10.67 13.13 0.07
CA ASN A 28 -10.21 14.53 -0.06
C ASN A 28 -10.33 15.10 -1.48
N GLY A 29 -10.80 14.30 -2.44
CA GLY A 29 -10.94 14.65 -3.85
C GLY A 29 -9.65 14.50 -4.66
N VAL A 30 -8.59 13.92 -4.10
CA VAL A 30 -7.33 13.60 -4.79
C VAL A 30 -7.15 12.09 -4.74
N GLY A 31 -7.00 11.46 -5.90
CA GLY A 31 -6.90 10.02 -5.96
C GLY A 31 -5.64 9.49 -5.28
N ASP A 32 -5.75 8.28 -4.74
CA ASP A 32 -4.68 7.64 -3.98
C ASP A 32 -3.41 7.42 -4.84
N VAL A 33 -3.53 7.38 -6.18
CA VAL A 33 -2.39 7.24 -7.09
C VAL A 33 -1.55 8.51 -7.28
N CYS A 34 -2.18 9.69 -7.22
CA CYS A 34 -1.52 10.99 -7.50
C CYS A 34 -1.41 11.90 -6.26
N GLY A 35 -2.04 11.51 -5.15
CA GLY A 35 -2.00 12.22 -3.87
C GLY A 35 -0.92 11.73 -2.91
N ASP A 36 -1.20 11.91 -1.62
CA ASP A 36 -0.43 11.35 -0.50
C ASP A 36 -1.23 10.18 0.10
N PRO A 37 -1.22 8.99 -0.54
CA PRO A 37 -1.93 7.83 -0.03
C PRO A 37 -1.48 7.54 1.40
N LYS A 38 -2.43 7.61 2.32
CA LYS A 38 -2.20 7.28 3.72
C LYS A 38 -2.66 5.86 4.00
N PRO A 39 -1.91 5.09 4.81
CA PRO A 39 -2.33 3.76 5.21
C PRO A 39 -3.74 3.78 5.85
N LEU A 40 -4.63 2.91 5.35
CA LEU A 40 -6.08 2.90 5.62
C LEU A 40 -6.46 2.91 7.11
N SER A 41 -5.56 2.43 7.98
CA SER A 41 -5.63 2.54 9.43
C SER A 41 -4.27 2.15 10.03
N ALA A 42 -3.87 2.89 11.06
CA ALA A 42 -2.55 2.91 11.64
C ALA A 42 -2.69 3.09 13.16
N GLU A 43 -2.62 2.01 13.96
CA GLU A 43 -2.76 2.17 15.42
C GLU A 43 -1.59 2.95 16.05
N SER A 44 -0.48 3.12 15.35
CA SER A 44 0.57 4.12 15.56
C SER A 44 1.65 3.82 14.52
N ILE A 45 1.69 4.56 13.42
CA ILE A 45 2.75 4.35 12.42
C ILE A 45 3.90 5.32 12.69
N THR A 46 5.06 4.76 13.00
CA THR A 46 6.26 5.56 13.30
C THR A 46 7.17 5.76 12.09
N PHE A 47 7.29 4.76 11.22
CA PHE A 47 8.35 4.70 10.18
C PHE A 47 7.89 4.21 8.81
N VAL A 48 6.65 3.70 8.68
CA VAL A 48 6.05 3.42 7.37
C VAL A 48 5.38 4.70 6.90
N ASP A 49 5.75 5.26 5.75
CA ASP A 49 5.12 6.48 5.27
C ASP A 49 3.86 6.18 4.47
N ASN A 50 3.94 5.19 3.56
CA ASN A 50 2.84 4.84 2.67
C ASN A 50 2.88 3.35 2.28
N VAL A 51 1.70 2.78 1.99
CA VAL A 51 1.53 1.47 1.36
C VAL A 51 0.56 1.59 0.19
N TYR A 52 1.08 1.43 -1.04
CA TYR A 52 0.31 1.63 -2.28
C TYR A 52 0.67 0.60 -3.37
N PRO A 53 -0.26 0.12 -4.21
CA PRO A 53 -1.70 0.35 -4.11
C PRO A 53 -2.31 -0.37 -2.89
N ASN A 54 -3.43 0.13 -2.41
CA ASN A 54 -4.19 -0.50 -1.32
C ASN A 54 -5.68 -0.12 -1.42
N PRO A 55 -6.53 -0.97 -2.01
CA PRO A 55 -6.32 -2.38 -2.35
C PRO A 55 -5.19 -2.66 -3.37
N THR A 56 -4.58 -3.84 -3.29
CA THR A 56 -3.51 -4.29 -4.20
C THR A 56 -3.89 -5.59 -4.91
N ASP A 57 -3.37 -5.79 -6.12
CA ASP A 57 -3.48 -7.05 -6.86
C ASP A 57 -2.42 -8.09 -6.39
N ASP A 58 -1.23 -8.02 -6.95
CA ASP A 58 -0.09 -8.89 -6.81
C ASP A 58 1.15 -8.12 -6.34
N LYS A 59 1.11 -6.78 -6.35
CA LYS A 59 2.25 -5.95 -5.96
C LYS A 59 1.82 -4.72 -5.15
N LEU A 60 2.54 -4.49 -4.07
CA LEU A 60 2.46 -3.25 -3.30
C LEU A 60 3.85 -2.70 -3.04
N ARG A 61 3.93 -1.39 -2.89
CA ARG A 61 5.11 -0.65 -2.45
C ARG A 61 4.90 -0.16 -1.03
N VAL A 62 5.86 -0.43 -0.17
CA VAL A 62 5.94 0.11 1.18
C VAL A 62 7.00 1.20 1.18
N THR A 63 6.58 2.46 1.31
CA THR A 63 7.48 3.60 1.48
C THR A 63 7.81 3.75 2.97
N LEU A 64 9.07 4.05 3.28
CA LEU A 64 9.59 4.13 4.64
C LEU A 64 10.24 5.49 4.86
N LYS A 65 10.25 5.94 6.12
CA LYS A 65 11.03 7.12 6.50
C LYS A 65 12.52 6.93 6.21
N PRO A 66 13.26 8.01 5.93
CA PRO A 66 14.70 7.94 5.69
C PRO A 66 15.46 7.28 6.87
N GLY A 67 16.40 6.40 6.54
CA GLY A 67 17.25 5.73 7.54
C GLY A 67 16.64 4.52 8.24
N VAL A 68 15.44 4.10 7.84
CA VAL A 68 14.78 2.92 8.41
C VAL A 68 15.31 1.64 7.78
N GLU A 69 15.83 0.73 8.61
CA GLU A 69 16.22 -0.61 8.18
C GLU A 69 15.16 -1.64 8.57
N VAL A 70 14.52 -2.24 7.55
CA VAL A 70 13.56 -3.33 7.76
C VAL A 70 14.31 -4.64 7.95
N LYS A 71 14.11 -5.23 9.14
CA LYS A 71 14.57 -6.57 9.51
C LYS A 71 13.67 -7.62 8.92
N ASP A 72 12.36 -7.42 9.04
CA ASP A 72 11.40 -8.40 8.56
C ASP A 72 10.02 -7.82 8.23
N LEU A 73 9.23 -8.58 7.48
CA LEU A 73 7.90 -8.20 7.03
C LEU A 73 6.97 -9.41 6.97
N TYR A 74 5.73 -9.25 7.44
CA TYR A 74 4.72 -10.30 7.49
C TYR A 74 3.33 -9.78 7.13
N PHE A 75 2.48 -10.68 6.65
CA PHE A 75 1.04 -10.45 6.43
C PHE A 75 0.28 -11.33 7.40
N ILE A 76 -0.59 -10.74 8.22
CA ILE A 76 -1.42 -11.45 9.19
C ILE A 76 -2.83 -11.52 8.62
N ASP A 77 -3.33 -12.73 8.35
CA ASP A 77 -4.72 -12.91 7.92
C ASP A 77 -5.71 -12.70 9.08
N ILE A 78 -7.01 -12.68 8.76
CA ILE A 78 -8.08 -12.52 9.77
C ILE A 78 -8.12 -13.64 10.82
N GLY A 79 -7.50 -14.79 10.54
CA GLY A 79 -7.33 -15.89 11.47
C GLY A 79 -6.09 -15.75 12.38
N GLY A 80 -5.31 -14.67 12.20
CA GLY A 80 -4.09 -14.41 12.96
C GLY A 80 -2.85 -15.13 12.42
N LYS A 81 -2.92 -15.79 11.25
CA LYS A 81 -1.78 -16.52 10.69
C LYS A 81 -0.79 -15.56 10.04
N LYS A 82 0.47 -15.62 10.46
CA LYS A 82 1.59 -14.92 9.79
C LYS A 82 1.97 -15.61 8.48
N LEU A 83 1.99 -14.84 7.41
CA LEU A 83 2.33 -15.24 6.06
C LEU A 83 3.47 -14.38 5.52
N LYS A 84 4.26 -14.94 4.59
CA LYS A 84 5.31 -14.22 3.87
C LYS A 84 4.83 -13.87 2.46
N PRO A 85 5.23 -12.71 1.92
CA PRO A 85 5.05 -12.43 0.51
C PRO A 85 5.92 -13.36 -0.34
N ARG A 86 5.64 -13.43 -1.63
CA ARG A 86 6.39 -14.22 -2.61
C ARG A 86 7.82 -13.72 -2.74
N SER A 87 8.02 -12.41 -2.76
CA SER A 87 9.33 -11.78 -2.81
C SER A 87 9.27 -10.35 -2.27
N ILE A 88 10.42 -9.85 -1.82
CA ILE A 88 10.62 -8.47 -1.39
C ILE A 88 11.87 -7.94 -2.08
N ASN A 89 11.75 -6.82 -2.79
CA ASN A 89 12.86 -6.12 -3.41
C ASN A 89 13.07 -4.79 -2.67
N LYS A 90 14.28 -4.56 -2.15
CA LYS A 90 14.61 -3.28 -1.52
C LYS A 90 14.83 -2.23 -2.59
N ILE A 91 14.24 -1.06 -2.39
CA ILE A 91 14.40 0.11 -3.26
C ILE A 91 14.82 1.32 -2.43
N GLN A 92 15.26 2.39 -3.09
CA GLN A 92 15.56 3.63 -2.39
C GLN A 92 14.29 4.15 -1.70
N GLY A 93 14.32 4.24 -0.37
CA GLY A 93 13.19 4.75 0.44
C GLY A 93 12.05 3.74 0.67
N GLY A 94 12.23 2.45 0.38
CA GLY A 94 11.13 1.50 0.58
C GLY A 94 11.37 0.06 0.12
N LEU A 95 10.26 -0.65 -0.07
CA LEU A 95 10.21 -2.05 -0.47
C LEU A 95 9.16 -2.24 -1.57
N ASP A 96 9.51 -2.96 -2.63
CA ASP A 96 8.53 -3.55 -3.56
C ASP A 96 8.22 -4.98 -3.09
N VAL A 97 6.95 -5.26 -2.82
CA VAL A 97 6.49 -6.52 -2.22
C VAL A 97 5.55 -7.22 -3.19
N ASN A 98 5.91 -8.45 -3.56
CA ASN A 98 5.07 -9.30 -4.41
C ASN A 98 4.17 -10.18 -3.52
N VAL A 99 2.86 -9.99 -3.62
CA VAL A 99 1.82 -10.69 -2.86
C VAL A 99 1.02 -11.68 -3.72
N SER A 100 1.49 -12.02 -4.93
CA SER A 100 0.81 -12.97 -5.83
C SER A 100 0.58 -14.36 -5.24
N ASN A 101 1.28 -14.72 -4.16
CA ASN A 101 1.08 -15.98 -3.43
C ASN A 101 -0.01 -15.90 -2.34
N LEU A 102 -0.51 -14.71 -2.02
CA LEU A 102 -1.56 -14.47 -1.04
C LEU A 102 -2.92 -14.45 -1.73
N ARG A 103 -3.97 -14.83 -0.98
CA ARG A 103 -5.35 -14.83 -1.49
C ARG A 103 -5.94 -13.42 -1.34
N GLU A 104 -7.03 -13.17 -2.06
CA GLU A 104 -7.85 -11.97 -1.82
C GLU A 104 -8.35 -11.95 -0.38
N GLY A 105 -8.40 -10.75 0.19
CA GLY A 105 -8.85 -10.55 1.57
C GLY A 105 -8.14 -9.41 2.28
N ILE A 106 -8.48 -9.25 3.55
CA ILE A 106 -7.94 -8.22 4.43
C ILE A 106 -6.78 -8.81 5.23
N TYR A 107 -5.67 -8.08 5.29
CA TYR A 107 -4.49 -8.45 6.07
C TYR A 107 -4.02 -7.28 6.94
N LEU A 108 -3.32 -7.59 8.02
CA LEU A 108 -2.43 -6.64 8.68
C LEU A 108 -1.00 -6.88 8.18
N LEU A 109 -0.45 -5.92 7.46
CA LEU A 109 0.96 -5.85 7.12
C LEU A 109 1.74 -5.42 8.36
N GLU A 110 2.60 -6.30 8.84
CA GLU A 110 3.50 -6.08 9.98
C GLU A 110 4.92 -5.85 9.43
N VAL A 111 5.43 -4.63 9.57
CA VAL A 111 6.80 -4.26 9.21
C VAL A 111 7.63 -4.16 10.48
N VAL A 112 8.78 -4.81 10.52
CA VAL A 112 9.61 -5.00 11.72
C VAL A 112 10.99 -4.42 11.49
N THR A 113 11.42 -3.56 12.41
CA THR A 113 12.80 -3.08 12.54
C THR A 113 13.44 -3.68 13.79
N ASP A 114 14.65 -3.27 14.17
CA ASP A 114 15.26 -3.75 15.41
C ASP A 114 14.57 -3.25 16.69
N ASN A 115 13.97 -2.05 16.65
CA ASN A 115 13.44 -1.38 17.84
C ASN A 115 11.93 -1.17 17.81
N GLU A 116 11.33 -1.21 16.62
CA GLU A 116 9.95 -0.81 16.41
C GLU A 116 9.24 -1.73 15.41
N LEU A 117 7.92 -1.76 15.52
CA LEU A 117 7.03 -2.51 14.66
C LEU A 117 5.86 -1.62 14.27
N ASN A 118 5.51 -1.62 12.98
CA ASN A 118 4.33 -0.95 12.46
C ASN A 118 3.36 -1.98 11.87
N LYS A 119 2.06 -1.75 12.12
CA LYS A 119 0.98 -2.53 11.54
C LYS A 119 0.12 -1.64 10.66
N VAL A 120 -0.08 -2.07 9.42
CA VAL A 120 -0.88 -1.38 8.43
C VAL A 120 -1.97 -2.32 7.93
N LYS A 121 -3.22 -1.87 7.95
CA LYS A 121 -4.28 -2.63 7.28
C LYS A 121 -4.10 -2.54 5.76
N ILE A 122 -4.15 -3.69 5.10
CA ILE A 122 -4.14 -3.77 3.64
C ILE A 122 -5.28 -4.65 3.15
N VAL A 123 -5.67 -4.45 1.90
CA VAL A 123 -6.64 -5.27 1.17
C VAL A 123 -5.97 -5.82 -0.08
N ILE A 124 -6.11 -7.12 -0.33
CA ILE A 124 -5.74 -7.74 -1.59
C ILE A 124 -7.03 -7.99 -2.38
N ALA A 125 -7.16 -7.40 -3.56
CA ALA A 125 -8.30 -7.48 -4.46
C ALA A 125 -7.80 -7.69 -5.90
N ARG A 126 -8.34 -8.69 -6.61
CA ARG A 126 -7.98 -9.03 -7.99
C ARG A 126 -9.22 -9.15 -8.86
#